data_AF-A0A1R1XYM7-F1
#
_entry.id   AF-A0A1R1XYM7-F1
#
_cell.length_a   1.000
_cell.length_b   1.000
_cell.length_c   1.000
_cell.angle_alpha   90.00
_cell.angle_beta   90.00
_cell.angle_gamma   90.00
#
_symmetry.space_group_name_H-M   'P 1'
#
loop_
_entity.id
_entity.type
_entity.pdbx_description
1 polymer ?
#
loop_
_entity_poly.entity_id
_entity_poly.type
_entity_poly.pdbx_seq_one_letter_code
_entity_poly.pdbx_strand_id
1 'polypeptide(L)'
;MLLIRFRNASKAHSINIKYTSAIVLKRDIIPTYTPQNLLLLKTFYSTKNVKIEESDNLSRDIRVRFAPSPTGKLHLGGLRTALYNYLFARKNKGKFVLRIEDTDKDDLAYKCFCSSSTLEEIRNKALKEGKIPVYDKRCSMLNKDKINSLENEGKPYTIRLKCPSDTNIINDRVYGTIKMGASQQDDAVLIKSDGTPTYHMAHPVDDHLMKITHIFRGEEWLPSTPKHLAIYRGLGWEPPIYVHLPLLFNTNKTKLSKRTGDVDVDSYRNKGYLPEAILNFVAFLGWTPKNNSKEILSLDDLSEMEPPLCRSSL
;
A
#
# COMPACT_ATOMS: atom_id res chain seq x y z
N MET A 1 3.94 -0.76 25.75
CA MET A 1 2.77 -1.46 26.30
C MET A 1 1.61 -0.47 26.33
N LEU A 2 0.73 -0.52 25.33
CA LEU A 2 -0.57 0.15 25.38
C LEU A 2 -1.63 -0.94 25.27
N LEU A 3 -2.31 -1.17 26.40
CA LEU A 3 -3.43 -2.09 26.54
C LEU A 3 -4.65 -1.49 25.82
N ILE A 4 -5.28 -2.25 24.93
CA ILE A 4 -6.71 -2.10 24.65
C ILE A 4 -7.36 -3.41 25.09
N ARG A 5 -8.10 -3.34 26.21
CA ARG A 5 -8.88 -4.45 26.78
C ARG A 5 -10.17 -4.59 25.98
N PHE A 6 -10.37 -5.74 25.33
CA PHE A 6 -11.71 -6.24 25.04
C PHE A 6 -12.13 -7.17 26.18
N ARG A 7 -13.32 -6.91 26.76
CA ARG A 7 -13.92 -7.68 27.86
C ARG A 7 -14.47 -9.02 27.33
N ASN A 8 -14.05 -10.12 27.98
CA ASN A 8 -14.63 -11.48 28.04
C ASN A 8 -14.72 -12.26 26.69
N ALA A 9 -14.30 -13.53 26.54
CA ALA A 9 -14.03 -14.59 27.51
C ALA A 9 -13.03 -15.64 26.99
N SER A 10 -12.08 -15.98 27.87
CA SER A 10 -11.53 -17.30 28.22
C SER A 10 -10.82 -18.23 27.21
N LYS A 11 -9.55 -18.47 27.55
CA LYS A 11 -8.66 -19.64 27.33
C LYS A 11 -8.02 -19.80 25.95
N ALA A 12 -6.82 -19.25 25.80
CA ALA A 12 -5.80 -19.79 24.91
C ALA A 12 -4.45 -19.80 25.64
N HIS A 13 -3.77 -20.95 25.63
CA HIS A 13 -2.42 -21.12 26.15
C HIS A 13 -1.45 -20.21 25.39
N SER A 14 -0.60 -19.52 26.12
CA SER A 14 0.43 -18.61 25.61
C SER A 14 1.62 -19.37 25.05
N ILE A 15 1.86 -19.27 23.75
CA ILE A 15 3.14 -19.61 23.11
C ILE A 15 3.82 -18.28 22.76
N ASN A 16 4.91 -17.96 23.45
CA ASN A 16 5.75 -16.80 23.19
C ASN A 16 6.81 -17.16 22.14
N ILE A 17 6.85 -16.44 21.02
CA ILE A 17 7.93 -16.52 20.03
C ILE A 17 8.51 -15.12 19.81
N LYS A 18 9.81 -14.96 20.08
CA LYS A 18 10.61 -13.75 19.84
C LYS A 18 11.00 -13.69 18.36
N TYR A 19 10.79 -12.54 17.72
CA TYR A 19 11.10 -12.28 16.31
C TYR A 19 12.51 -11.69 16.15
N THR A 20 13.32 -12.22 15.22
CA THR A 20 14.53 -11.56 14.72
C THR A 20 14.31 -11.13 13.27
N SER A 21 14.26 -9.81 13.08
CA SER A 21 14.36 -9.05 11.81
C SER A 21 13.40 -9.38 10.65
N ALA A 22 12.10 -9.40 10.96
CA ALA A 22 11.06 -8.98 10.03
C ALA A 22 10.11 -8.04 10.80
N ILE A 23 9.87 -6.81 10.30
CA ILE A 23 8.79 -5.97 10.80
C ILE A 23 7.50 -6.58 10.27
N VAL A 24 6.96 -7.54 11.01
CA VAL A 24 5.58 -8.00 10.82
C VAL A 24 4.69 -6.87 11.32
N LEU A 25 4.22 -6.01 10.42
CA LEU A 25 3.05 -5.18 10.73
C LEU A 25 1.89 -6.16 10.96
N LYS A 26 1.51 -6.33 12.23
CA LYS A 26 0.24 -6.97 12.60
C LYS A 26 -0.90 -6.12 12.02
N ARG A 27 -1.26 -6.37 10.77
CA ARG A 27 -2.67 -6.44 10.41
C ARG A 27 -3.15 -7.79 10.90
N ASP A 28 -4.25 -7.82 11.63
CA ASP A 28 -4.94 -9.07 11.92
C ASP A 28 -5.03 -9.87 10.61
N ILE A 29 -4.57 -11.11 10.70
CA ILE A 29 -4.38 -12.05 9.60
C ILE A 29 -5.55 -11.93 8.62
N ILE A 30 -5.24 -11.63 7.36
CA ILE A 30 -6.21 -11.78 6.27
C ILE A 30 -6.65 -13.26 6.33
N PRO A 31 -7.91 -13.57 6.64
CA PRO A 31 -8.36 -14.94 6.96
C PRO A 31 -8.32 -15.92 5.77
N THR A 32 -7.64 -15.56 4.69
CA THR A 32 -7.62 -16.29 3.42
C THR A 32 -6.38 -17.15 3.19
N TYR A 33 -5.37 -17.10 4.06
CA TYR A 33 -4.16 -17.93 3.90
C TYR A 33 -4.15 -19.09 4.90
N THR A 34 -4.04 -20.31 4.38
CA THR A 34 -3.91 -21.52 5.20
C THR A 34 -2.57 -21.52 5.95
N PRO A 35 -2.46 -22.18 7.12
CA PRO A 35 -1.19 -22.37 7.83
C PRO A 35 -0.07 -22.96 6.95
N GLN A 36 -0.43 -23.72 5.92
CA GLN A 36 0.48 -24.33 4.96
C GLN A 36 0.96 -23.33 3.88
N ASN A 37 0.11 -22.39 3.43
CA ASN A 37 0.56 -21.28 2.57
C ASN A 37 1.57 -20.38 3.28
N LEU A 38 1.44 -20.23 4.61
CA LEU A 38 2.44 -19.56 5.43
C LEU A 38 3.76 -20.36 5.54
N LEU A 39 3.73 -21.69 5.41
CA LEU A 39 4.93 -22.53 5.43
C LEU A 39 5.72 -22.43 4.12
N LEU A 40 5.04 -22.38 2.98
CA LEU A 40 5.65 -22.09 1.66
C LEU A 40 6.25 -20.67 1.62
N LEU A 41 5.64 -19.71 2.33
CA LEU A 41 6.24 -18.38 2.46
C LEU A 41 7.47 -18.38 3.38
N LYS A 42 7.51 -19.26 4.39
CA LYS A 42 8.66 -19.41 5.30
C LYS A 42 9.89 -20.03 4.63
N THR A 43 9.73 -20.84 3.59
CA THR A 43 10.88 -21.41 2.86
C THR A 43 11.73 -20.34 2.16
N PHE A 44 11.18 -19.16 1.87
CA PHE A 44 11.95 -18.02 1.32
C PHE A 44 12.82 -17.28 2.36
N TYR A 45 12.63 -17.53 3.66
CA TYR A 45 13.28 -16.76 4.74
C TYR A 45 14.24 -17.59 5.61
N SER A 46 14.86 -18.64 5.05
CA SER A 46 15.79 -19.50 5.77
C SER A 46 16.94 -18.68 6.40
N THR A 47 16.94 -18.54 7.72
CA THR A 47 18.01 -17.88 8.47
C THR A 47 18.62 -18.86 9.45
N LYS A 48 19.76 -19.43 9.09
CA LYS A 48 20.63 -20.14 10.03
C LYS A 48 21.39 -19.13 10.90
N ASN A 49 21.22 -19.28 12.21
CA ASN A 49 22.12 -18.91 13.32
C ASN A 49 22.75 -17.51 13.33
N VAL A 50 22.14 -16.59 14.09
CA VAL A 50 22.85 -15.45 14.71
C VAL A 50 22.57 -15.47 16.21
N LYS A 51 23.62 -15.66 17.01
CA LYS A 51 23.59 -15.42 18.47
C LYS A 51 23.66 -13.92 18.71
N ILE A 52 22.81 -13.41 19.60
CA ILE A 52 22.86 -12.02 20.07
C ILE A 52 23.08 -12.05 21.58
N GLU A 53 24.17 -11.40 22.01
CA GLU A 53 24.45 -11.08 23.40
C GLU A 53 23.56 -9.89 23.83
N GLU A 54 22.85 -10.04 24.94
CA GLU A 54 22.09 -8.96 25.56
C GLU A 54 23.06 -8.02 26.28
N SER A 55 23.09 -6.75 25.88
CA SER A 55 23.60 -5.66 26.72
C SER A 55 22.45 -4.70 27.04
N ASP A 56 22.00 -4.81 28.29
CA ASP A 56 21.05 -3.89 28.93
C ASP A 56 21.76 -2.57 29.27
N ASN A 57 21.34 -1.47 28.63
CA ASN A 57 21.09 -0.17 29.27
C ASN A 57 20.63 0.88 28.24
N LEU A 58 19.32 1.13 28.12
CA LEU A 58 18.82 2.36 27.49
C LEU A 58 18.43 3.36 28.58
N SER A 59 19.32 4.30 28.90
CA SER A 59 18.89 5.59 29.42
C SER A 59 18.05 6.26 28.32
N ARG A 60 16.71 6.23 28.42
CA ARG A 60 15.84 6.80 27.38
C ARG A 60 15.93 8.33 27.42
N ASP A 61 16.68 8.92 26.48
CA ASP A 61 16.67 10.37 26.19
C ASP A 61 15.23 10.81 25.86
N ILE A 62 14.55 11.50 26.79
CA ILE A 62 13.14 11.90 26.64
C ILE A 62 13.04 12.90 25.48
N ARG A 63 12.16 12.65 24.50
CA ARG A 63 11.93 13.56 23.37
C ARG A 63 10.45 13.76 23.12
N VAL A 64 10.02 15.01 23.01
CA VAL A 64 8.61 15.39 22.79
C VAL A 64 8.50 16.43 21.67
N ARG A 65 7.30 16.60 21.10
CA ARG A 65 7.09 17.53 19.99
C ARG A 65 5.79 18.32 20.04
N PHE A 66 5.84 19.57 19.57
CA PHE A 66 4.67 20.36 19.19
C PHE A 66 4.63 20.48 17.66
N ALA A 67 3.49 20.12 17.07
CA ALA A 67 3.35 20.00 15.63
C ALA A 67 2.12 20.73 15.08
N PRO A 68 2.14 22.07 14.96
CA PRO A 68 1.02 22.83 14.42
C PRO A 68 1.02 22.82 12.88
N SER A 69 -0.16 22.74 12.26
CA SER A 69 -0.33 23.08 10.84
C SER A 69 -0.37 24.61 10.65
N PRO A 70 0.17 25.16 9.54
CA PRO A 70 0.19 26.59 9.26
C PRO A 70 -1.14 27.13 8.72
N THR A 71 -2.27 26.50 9.05
CA THR A 71 -3.62 26.86 8.56
C THR A 71 -4.25 28.06 9.28
N GLY A 72 -3.52 28.72 10.19
CA GLY A 72 -3.99 29.92 10.90
C GLY A 72 -3.06 30.37 12.02
N LYS A 73 -3.48 31.39 12.78
CA LYS A 73 -2.74 31.86 13.97
C LYS A 73 -2.78 30.81 15.09
N LEU A 74 -1.72 30.73 15.89
CA LEU A 74 -1.66 29.84 17.06
C LEU A 74 -2.79 30.18 18.05
N HIS A 75 -3.73 29.26 18.25
CA HIS A 75 -4.81 29.41 19.22
C HIS A 75 -4.39 28.92 20.62
N LEU A 76 -5.17 29.29 21.66
CA LEU A 76 -4.84 29.03 23.07
C LEU A 76 -4.64 27.53 23.39
N GLY A 77 -5.40 26.65 22.73
CA GLY A 77 -5.25 25.19 22.87
C GLY A 77 -3.93 24.65 22.30
N GLY A 78 -3.48 25.20 21.16
CA GLY A 78 -2.16 24.90 20.59
C GLY A 78 -1.04 25.39 21.50
N LEU A 79 -1.16 26.61 22.02
CA LEU A 79 -0.19 27.19 22.97
C LEU A 79 -0.07 26.34 24.25
N ARG A 80 -1.20 25.93 24.83
CA ARG A 80 -1.22 25.05 26.01
C ARG A 80 -0.52 23.72 25.73
N THR A 81 -0.76 23.13 24.55
CA THR A 81 -0.14 21.87 24.14
C THR A 81 1.38 22.01 23.96
N ALA A 82 1.84 23.10 23.34
CA ALA A 82 3.26 23.41 23.22
C ALA A 82 3.92 23.57 24.60
N LEU A 83 3.26 24.31 25.50
CA LEU A 83 3.73 24.55 26.86
C LEU A 83 3.88 23.25 27.66
N TYR A 84 2.90 22.35 27.62
CA TYR A 84 2.98 21.08 28.35
C TYR A 84 4.09 20.17 27.84
N ASN A 85 4.27 20.09 26.51
CA ASN A 85 5.38 19.36 25.91
C ASN A 85 6.72 19.95 26.37
N TYR A 86 6.86 21.27 26.34
CA TYR A 86 8.07 21.96 26.81
C TYR A 86 8.36 21.69 28.29
N LEU A 87 7.37 21.84 29.18
CA LEU A 87 7.51 21.61 30.61
C LEU A 87 7.88 20.16 30.92
N PHE A 88 7.29 19.19 30.22
CA PHE A 88 7.58 17.78 30.39
C PHE A 88 9.00 17.42 29.93
N ALA A 89 9.44 17.90 28.76
CA ALA A 89 10.83 17.74 28.32
C ALA A 89 11.80 18.34 29.34
N ARG A 90 11.54 19.58 29.80
CA ARG A 90 12.41 20.27 30.76
C ARG A 90 12.54 19.53 32.08
N LYS A 91 11.42 19.06 32.66
CA LYS A 91 11.41 18.28 33.91
C LYS A 91 12.27 17.01 33.81
N ASN A 92 12.26 16.37 32.65
CA ASN A 92 12.93 15.10 32.41
C ASN A 92 14.29 15.23 31.69
N LYS A 93 14.86 16.45 31.61
CA LYS A 93 16.11 16.74 30.89
C LYS A 93 16.10 16.23 29.44
N GLY A 94 14.93 16.24 28.81
CA GLY A 94 14.69 15.79 27.45
C GLY A 94 14.70 16.93 26.42
N LYS A 95 14.44 16.58 25.16
CA LYS A 95 14.41 17.51 24.02
C LYS A 95 12.98 17.84 23.60
N PHE A 96 12.71 19.13 23.35
CA PHE A 96 11.46 19.62 22.78
C PHE A 96 11.67 20.00 21.31
N VAL A 97 10.91 19.38 20.42
CA VAL A 97 11.00 19.60 18.96
C VAL A 97 9.77 20.37 18.48
N LEU A 98 9.98 21.45 17.73
CA LEU A 98 8.94 22.12 16.96
C LEU A 98 8.98 21.55 15.53
N ARG A 99 7.86 21.03 15.04
CA ARG A 99 7.71 20.54 13.66
C ARG A 99 6.50 21.22 13.04
N ILE A 100 6.68 22.15 12.12
CA ILE A 100 5.54 22.74 11.42
C ILE A 100 5.01 21.68 10.45
N GLU A 101 3.72 21.35 10.55
CA GLU A 101 3.04 20.43 9.62
C GLU A 101 2.58 21.24 8.40
N ASP A 102 3.52 21.70 7.58
CA ASP A 102 3.26 22.56 6.41
C ASP A 102 2.91 21.78 5.12
N THR A 103 2.36 20.57 5.29
CA THR A 103 1.89 19.71 4.20
C THR A 103 0.62 20.22 3.51
N ASP A 104 0.05 21.35 3.94
CA ASP A 104 -1.11 21.99 3.31
C ASP A 104 -0.78 22.68 1.96
N LYS A 105 0.45 22.56 1.45
CA LYS A 105 0.85 23.18 0.18
C LYS A 105 0.36 22.46 -1.07
N ASP A 106 -0.09 21.23 -0.97
CA ASP A 106 -0.72 20.53 -2.09
C ASP A 106 -2.12 20.05 -1.68
N ASP A 107 -3.11 20.49 -2.43
CA ASP A 107 -4.53 20.10 -2.37
C ASP A 107 -4.67 18.60 -2.78
N LEU A 108 -3.96 17.71 -2.10
CA LEU A 108 -3.79 16.29 -2.44
C LEU A 108 -5.11 15.54 -2.35
N ALA A 109 -6.02 15.98 -1.49
CA ALA A 109 -7.27 15.30 -1.25
C ALA A 109 -8.39 16.25 -0.82
N TYR A 110 -9.63 15.87 -1.11
CA TYR A 110 -10.82 16.64 -0.76
C TYR A 110 -11.96 15.73 -0.27
N LYS A 111 -12.90 16.33 0.46
CA LYS A 111 -14.12 15.66 0.93
C LYS A 111 -15.12 15.52 -0.22
N CYS A 112 -15.59 14.30 -0.45
CA CYS A 112 -16.62 13.99 -1.42
C CYS A 112 -17.90 13.51 -0.73
N PHE A 113 -18.97 14.28 -0.89
CA PHE A 113 -20.29 14.04 -0.30
C PHE A 113 -21.28 13.37 -1.27
N CYS A 114 -20.80 12.81 -2.38
CA CYS A 114 -21.64 12.09 -3.34
C CYS A 114 -22.14 10.77 -2.73
N SER A 115 -23.45 10.52 -2.82
CA SER A 115 -24.03 9.22 -2.47
C SER A 115 -23.72 8.17 -3.54
N SER A 116 -23.91 6.90 -3.19
CA SER A 116 -23.87 5.79 -4.17
C SER A 116 -24.83 6.03 -5.34
N SER A 117 -26.06 6.50 -5.06
CA SER A 117 -27.05 6.83 -6.10
C SER A 117 -26.55 7.91 -7.06
N THR A 118 -25.94 8.99 -6.57
CA THR A 118 -25.34 10.03 -7.41
C THR A 118 -24.21 9.46 -8.28
N LEU A 119 -23.37 8.58 -7.73
CA LEU A 119 -22.29 7.95 -8.50
C LEU A 119 -22.82 7.00 -9.59
N GLU A 120 -23.91 6.29 -9.31
CA GLU A 120 -24.60 5.45 -10.30
C GLU A 120 -25.23 6.28 -11.41
N GLU A 121 -25.87 7.41 -11.10
CA GLU A 121 -26.39 8.34 -12.10
C GLU A 121 -25.30 8.87 -13.02
N ILE A 122 -24.16 9.29 -12.46
CA ILE A 122 -22.99 9.75 -13.23
C ILE A 122 -22.49 8.63 -14.16
N ARG A 123 -22.36 7.41 -13.62
CA ARG A 123 -21.93 6.24 -14.39
C ARG A 123 -22.90 5.94 -15.54
N ASN A 124 -24.19 5.89 -15.25
CA ASN A 124 -25.23 5.58 -16.24
C ASN A 124 -25.31 6.64 -17.34
N LYS A 125 -25.14 7.93 -16.98
CA LYS A 125 -25.05 9.02 -17.95
C LYS A 125 -23.85 8.85 -18.88
N ALA A 126 -22.67 8.57 -18.33
CA ALA A 126 -21.46 8.33 -19.13
C ALA A 126 -21.64 7.16 -20.11
N LEU A 127 -22.22 6.04 -19.64
CA LEU A 127 -22.49 4.87 -20.49
C LEU A 127 -23.49 5.18 -21.61
N LYS A 128 -24.57 5.92 -21.32
CA LYS A 128 -25.54 6.36 -22.35
C LYS A 128 -24.92 7.25 -23.41
N GLU A 129 -23.92 8.05 -23.05
CA GLU A 129 -23.17 8.89 -23.97
C GLU A 129 -22.01 8.15 -24.68
N GLY A 130 -21.87 6.83 -24.47
CA GLY A 130 -20.77 6.04 -25.03
C GLY A 130 -19.39 6.39 -24.46
N LYS A 131 -19.35 7.07 -23.31
CA LYS A 131 -18.11 7.50 -22.64
C LYS A 131 -17.70 6.51 -21.56
N ILE A 132 -16.40 6.46 -21.29
CA ILE A 132 -15.85 5.73 -20.15
C ILE A 132 -16.32 6.41 -18.85
N PRO A 133 -16.95 5.68 -17.92
CA PRO A 133 -17.37 6.26 -16.64
C PRO A 133 -16.17 6.69 -15.81
N VAL A 134 -16.06 7.99 -15.56
CA VAL A 134 -15.04 8.60 -14.70
C VAL A 134 -15.73 9.52 -13.72
N TYR A 135 -15.23 9.60 -12.48
CA TYR A 135 -15.75 10.55 -11.51
C TYR A 135 -15.51 12.00 -11.99
N ASP A 136 -16.54 12.82 -11.95
CA ASP A 136 -16.56 14.18 -12.53
C ASP A 136 -15.84 15.23 -11.68
N LYS A 137 -15.17 14.82 -10.60
CA LYS A 137 -14.42 15.67 -9.65
C LYS A 137 -15.28 16.79 -9.03
N ARG A 138 -16.61 16.70 -9.08
CA ARG A 138 -17.50 17.82 -8.68
C ARG A 138 -17.29 18.30 -7.25
N CYS A 139 -16.91 17.40 -6.33
CA CYS A 139 -16.66 17.77 -4.94
C CYS A 139 -15.30 18.44 -4.73
N SER A 140 -14.36 18.37 -5.69
CA SER A 140 -13.07 19.07 -5.61
C SER A 140 -13.21 20.59 -5.67
N MET A 141 -14.34 21.08 -6.18
CA MET A 141 -14.61 22.51 -6.39
C MET A 141 -15.50 23.10 -5.28
N LEU A 142 -15.82 22.33 -4.23
CA LEU A 142 -16.62 22.83 -3.11
C LEU A 142 -15.83 23.86 -2.31
N ASN A 143 -16.46 25.00 -2.02
CA ASN A 143 -15.89 25.99 -1.12
C ASN A 143 -16.04 25.54 0.35
N LYS A 144 -15.27 26.18 1.24
CA LYS A 144 -15.25 25.85 2.67
C LYS A 144 -16.61 25.99 3.32
N ASP A 145 -17.39 27.01 2.97
CA ASP A 145 -18.72 27.24 3.55
C ASP A 145 -19.68 26.10 3.24
N LYS A 146 -19.67 25.61 2.00
CA LYS A 146 -20.53 24.48 1.60
C LYS A 146 -20.07 23.18 2.23
N ILE A 147 -18.76 22.94 2.37
CA ILE A 147 -18.21 21.79 3.09
C ILE A 147 -18.71 21.83 4.55
N ASN A 148 -18.55 22.95 5.24
CA ASN A 148 -18.96 23.11 6.63
C ASN A 148 -20.48 22.90 6.82
N SER A 149 -21.31 23.42 5.90
CA SER A 149 -22.76 23.16 5.91
C SER A 149 -23.08 21.67 5.87
N LEU A 150 -22.48 20.94 4.91
CA LEU A 150 -22.73 19.51 4.73
C LEU A 150 -22.23 18.67 5.91
N GLU A 151 -21.14 19.08 6.55
CA GLU A 151 -20.65 18.43 7.78
C GLU A 151 -21.55 18.70 8.98
N ASN A 152 -22.04 19.93 9.14
CA ASN A 152 -23.00 20.28 10.20
C ASN A 152 -24.34 19.56 10.03
N GLU A 153 -24.75 19.27 8.79
CA GLU A 153 -25.90 18.43 8.46
C GLU A 153 -25.64 16.93 8.75
N GLY A 154 -24.43 16.54 9.16
CA GLY A 154 -24.07 15.15 9.44
C GLY A 154 -23.97 14.28 8.19
N LYS A 155 -23.78 14.88 7.00
CA LYS A 155 -23.75 14.13 5.75
C LYS A 155 -22.48 13.28 5.66
N PRO A 156 -22.57 11.97 5.39
CA PRO A 156 -21.40 11.13 5.23
C PRO A 156 -20.59 11.58 4.01
N TYR A 157 -19.27 11.47 4.13
CA TYR A 157 -18.34 11.81 3.04
C TYR A 157 -17.21 10.80 2.95
N THR A 158 -16.62 10.73 1.76
CA THR A 158 -15.34 10.03 1.53
C THR A 158 -14.23 11.05 1.36
N ILE A 159 -12.97 10.64 1.54
CA ILE A 159 -11.81 11.44 1.12
C ILE A 159 -11.34 10.92 -0.22
N ARG A 160 -11.28 11.78 -1.23
CA ARG A 160 -10.78 11.44 -2.58
C ARG A 160 -9.45 12.11 -2.84
N LEU A 161 -8.58 11.40 -3.56
CA LEU A 161 -7.35 11.94 -4.12
C LEU A 161 -7.70 12.98 -5.19
N LYS A 162 -7.09 14.15 -5.13
CA LYS A 162 -7.07 15.09 -6.25
C LYS A 162 -5.90 14.71 -7.16
N CYS A 163 -6.13 13.77 -8.08
CA CYS A 163 -5.04 13.21 -8.88
C CYS A 163 -4.47 14.29 -9.83
N PRO A 164 -3.19 14.69 -9.70
CA PRO A 164 -2.58 15.67 -10.57
C PRO A 164 -2.43 15.13 -12.00
N SER A 165 -2.67 15.98 -13.00
CA SER A 165 -2.61 15.59 -14.42
C SER A 165 -1.20 15.21 -14.88
N ASP A 166 -0.17 15.74 -14.24
CA ASP A 166 1.25 15.53 -14.54
C ASP A 166 1.84 14.24 -13.92
N THR A 167 1.03 13.45 -13.20
CA THR A 167 1.41 12.11 -12.73
C THR A 167 1.15 11.01 -13.77
N ASN A 168 0.83 11.37 -15.02
CA ASN A 168 0.55 10.41 -16.09
C ASN A 168 1.79 9.69 -16.63
N ILE A 169 2.98 10.21 -16.36
CA ILE A 169 4.23 9.58 -16.80
C ILE A 169 4.69 8.59 -15.73
N ILE A 170 4.75 7.32 -16.11
CA ILE A 170 5.20 6.21 -15.28
C ILE A 170 6.52 5.72 -15.85
N ASN A 171 7.55 5.61 -15.01
CA ASN A 171 8.78 4.91 -15.35
C ASN A 171 8.70 3.50 -14.75
N ASP A 172 8.28 2.54 -15.56
CA ASP A 172 8.19 1.14 -15.18
C ASP A 172 9.45 0.39 -15.62
N ARG A 173 9.91 -0.55 -14.79
CA ARG A 173 11.13 -1.29 -15.08
C ARG A 173 10.96 -2.29 -16.23
N VAL A 174 9.80 -2.91 -16.36
CA VAL A 174 9.49 -3.88 -17.44
C VAL A 174 9.04 -3.19 -18.71
N TYR A 175 8.14 -2.20 -18.59
CA TYR A 175 7.49 -1.54 -19.72
C TYR A 175 8.15 -0.23 -20.16
N GLY A 176 9.16 0.26 -19.44
CA GLY A 176 9.82 1.53 -19.70
C GLY A 176 8.94 2.73 -19.36
N THR A 177 9.13 3.85 -20.07
CA THR A 177 8.35 5.06 -19.86
C THR A 177 6.99 4.96 -20.54
N ILE A 178 5.92 4.99 -19.75
CA ILE A 178 4.52 4.92 -20.18
C ILE A 178 3.86 6.25 -19.88
N LYS A 179 3.13 6.80 -20.85
CA LYS A 179 2.27 7.99 -20.64
C LYS A 179 0.80 7.58 -20.66
N MET A 180 0.14 7.69 -19.52
CA MET A 180 -1.28 7.36 -19.37
C MET A 180 -2.19 8.48 -19.88
N GLY A 181 -3.36 8.10 -20.40
CA GLY A 181 -4.40 9.04 -20.80
C GLY A 181 -5.13 9.65 -19.60
N ALA A 182 -5.69 10.86 -19.78
CA ALA A 182 -6.41 11.58 -18.73
C ALA A 182 -7.61 10.82 -18.15
N SER A 183 -8.24 9.94 -18.95
CA SER A 183 -9.35 9.08 -18.51
C SER A 183 -8.94 8.04 -17.46
N GLN A 184 -7.64 7.75 -17.34
CA GLN A 184 -7.09 6.81 -16.35
C GLN A 184 -6.61 7.51 -15.07
N GLN A 185 -6.75 8.84 -14.98
CA GLN A 185 -6.37 9.68 -13.85
C GLN A 185 -7.60 10.18 -13.07
N ASP A 186 -8.39 9.23 -12.57
CA ASP A 186 -9.55 9.54 -11.74
C ASP A 186 -9.18 9.83 -10.29
N ASP A 187 -10.05 10.59 -9.64
CA ASP A 187 -9.92 10.97 -8.23
C ASP A 187 -10.41 9.82 -7.34
N ALA A 188 -9.53 8.83 -7.15
CA ALA A 188 -9.81 7.63 -6.39
C ALA A 188 -10.14 7.92 -4.92
N VAL A 189 -11.03 7.13 -4.34
CA VAL A 189 -11.33 7.20 -2.91
C VAL A 189 -10.12 6.71 -2.12
N LEU A 190 -9.61 7.55 -1.21
CA LEU A 190 -8.53 7.24 -0.28
C LEU A 190 -9.08 6.72 1.05
N ILE A 191 -10.11 7.38 1.60
CA ILE A 191 -10.77 7.00 2.85
C ILE A 191 -12.28 6.88 2.60
N LYS A 192 -12.86 5.77 3.04
CA LYS A 192 -14.31 5.50 2.98
C LYS A 192 -15.05 6.33 4.04
N SER A 193 -16.38 6.38 3.95
CA SER A 193 -17.22 7.16 4.88
C SER A 193 -17.25 6.63 6.31
N ASP A 194 -16.86 5.36 6.51
CA ASP A 194 -16.66 4.75 7.82
C ASP A 194 -15.27 5.02 8.41
N GLY A 195 -14.42 5.79 7.71
CA GLY A 195 -13.04 6.07 8.10
C GLY A 195 -12.02 5.02 7.66
N THR A 196 -12.45 3.92 7.03
CA THR A 196 -11.54 2.85 6.60
C THR A 196 -10.70 3.30 5.39
N PRO A 197 -9.37 3.18 5.42
CA PRO A 197 -8.54 3.46 4.25
C PRO A 197 -8.77 2.43 3.14
N THR A 198 -8.77 2.90 1.89
CA THR A 198 -8.79 2.02 0.72
C THR A 198 -7.40 1.47 0.42
N TYR A 199 -7.32 0.50 -0.49
CA TYR A 199 -6.05 -0.01 -0.99
C TYR A 199 -5.16 1.11 -1.54
N HIS A 200 -5.71 2.09 -2.25
CA HIS A 200 -4.93 3.19 -2.83
C HIS A 200 -4.26 4.08 -1.78
N MET A 201 -4.86 4.21 -0.58
CA MET A 201 -4.24 4.93 0.54
C MET A 201 -3.30 4.03 1.34
N ALA A 202 -3.74 2.81 1.68
CA ALA A 202 -2.97 1.91 2.52
C ALA A 202 -1.64 1.48 1.86
N HIS A 203 -1.65 1.15 0.57
CA HIS A 203 -0.49 0.59 -0.11
C HIS A 203 0.73 1.55 -0.13
N PRO A 204 0.64 2.80 -0.62
CA PRO A 204 1.79 3.72 -0.58
C PRO A 204 2.28 4.05 0.83
N VAL A 205 1.37 4.14 1.81
CA VAL A 205 1.72 4.41 3.21
C VAL A 205 2.50 3.24 3.80
N ASP A 206 1.99 2.01 3.64
CA ASP A 206 2.65 0.82 4.15
C ASP A 206 4.01 0.62 3.48
N ASP A 207 4.10 0.81 2.16
CA ASP A 207 5.35 0.68 1.42
C ASP A 207 6.40 1.70 1.89
N HIS A 208 6.01 2.96 2.10
CA HIS A 208 6.90 3.99 2.64
C HIS A 208 7.37 3.63 4.07
N LEU A 209 6.45 3.26 4.95
CA LEU A 209 6.76 2.92 6.35
C LEU A 209 7.64 1.66 6.46
N MET A 210 7.45 0.71 5.55
CA MET A 210 8.26 -0.51 5.43
C MET A 210 9.56 -0.29 4.65
N LYS A 211 9.78 0.90 4.08
CA LYS A 211 10.95 1.25 3.26
C LYS A 211 11.11 0.34 2.05
N ILE A 212 10.01 0.01 1.38
CA ILE A 212 10.02 -0.77 0.14
C ILE A 212 10.75 0.01 -0.94
N THR A 213 11.63 -0.66 -1.68
CA THR A 213 12.43 -0.05 -2.76
C THR A 213 11.92 -0.43 -4.15
N HIS A 214 11.35 -1.63 -4.31
CA HIS A 214 10.84 -2.15 -5.57
C HIS A 214 9.48 -2.81 -5.36
N ILE A 215 8.49 -2.44 -6.17
CA ILE A 215 7.14 -3.02 -6.15
C ILE A 215 6.98 -3.92 -7.37
N PHE A 216 6.99 -5.23 -7.14
CA PHE A 216 6.61 -6.24 -8.13
C PHE A 216 5.11 -6.52 -8.02
N ARG A 217 4.36 -6.31 -9.10
CA ARG A 217 2.91 -6.57 -9.13
C ARG A 217 2.43 -6.82 -10.55
N GLY A 218 1.24 -7.41 -10.72
CA GLY A 218 0.66 -7.62 -12.05
C GLY A 218 0.33 -6.31 -12.78
N GLU A 219 0.46 -6.33 -14.11
CA GLU A 219 0.18 -5.18 -14.99
C GLU A 219 -1.25 -4.65 -14.92
N GLU A 220 -2.21 -5.41 -14.36
CA GLU A 220 -3.56 -4.91 -14.10
C GLU A 220 -3.57 -3.71 -13.14
N TRP A 221 -2.53 -3.54 -12.33
CA TRP A 221 -2.36 -2.41 -11.41
C TRP A 221 -1.67 -1.21 -12.05
N LEU A 222 -1.18 -1.33 -13.29
CA LEU A 222 -0.50 -0.25 -14.00
C LEU A 222 -1.34 1.05 -14.07
N PRO A 223 -2.68 1.01 -14.30
CA PRO A 223 -3.52 2.21 -14.25
C PRO A 223 -3.65 2.86 -12.87
N SER A 224 -3.23 2.17 -11.80
CA SER A 224 -3.23 2.72 -10.44
C SER A 224 -1.95 3.46 -10.09
N THR A 225 -0.85 3.22 -10.83
CA THR A 225 0.46 3.81 -10.55
C THR A 225 0.45 5.34 -10.51
N PRO A 226 -0.22 6.08 -11.43
CA PRO A 226 -0.30 7.54 -11.35
C PRO A 226 -0.85 8.04 -10.01
N LYS A 227 -1.86 7.33 -9.48
CA LYS A 227 -2.51 7.66 -8.20
C LYS A 227 -1.57 7.44 -7.04
N HIS A 228 -0.80 6.35 -7.07
CA HIS A 228 0.19 6.06 -6.04
C HIS A 228 1.32 7.09 -6.07
N LEU A 229 1.83 7.44 -7.27
CA LEU A 229 2.84 8.49 -7.44
C LEU A 229 2.33 9.86 -6.95
N ALA A 230 1.06 10.19 -7.20
CA ALA A 230 0.43 11.40 -6.67
C ALA A 230 0.45 11.44 -5.13
N ILE A 231 0.18 10.31 -4.47
CA ILE A 231 0.21 10.19 -3.02
C ILE A 231 1.64 10.36 -2.48
N TYR A 232 2.62 9.66 -3.06
CA TYR A 232 4.03 9.83 -2.70
C TYR A 232 4.46 11.30 -2.82
N ARG A 233 4.13 11.94 -3.96
CA ARG A 233 4.45 13.35 -4.19
C ARG A 233 3.80 14.27 -3.17
N GLY A 234 2.49 14.16 -2.95
CA GLY A 234 1.77 15.04 -2.03
C GLY A 234 2.16 14.84 -0.55
N LEU A 235 2.76 13.70 -0.21
CA LEU A 235 3.32 13.44 1.12
C LEU A 235 4.82 13.78 1.21
N GLY A 236 5.44 14.28 0.13
CA GLY A 236 6.86 14.63 0.07
C GLY A 236 7.79 13.42 0.16
N TRP A 237 7.33 12.26 -0.32
CA TRP A 237 8.05 11.00 -0.27
C TRP A 237 8.61 10.61 -1.64
N GLU A 238 9.76 9.94 -1.63
CA GLU A 238 10.27 9.29 -2.83
C GLU A 238 9.52 7.97 -3.09
N PRO A 239 8.99 7.76 -4.31
CA PRO A 239 8.32 6.52 -4.66
C PRO A 239 9.34 5.39 -4.90
N PRO A 240 8.97 4.12 -4.61
CA PRO A 240 9.75 2.96 -5.01
C PRO A 240 9.72 2.76 -6.54
N ILE A 241 10.62 1.91 -7.02
CA ILE A 241 10.67 1.49 -8.42
C ILE A 241 9.51 0.52 -8.70
N TYR A 242 8.73 0.79 -9.73
CA TYR A 242 7.64 -0.09 -10.16
C TYR A 242 8.13 -1.13 -11.17
N VAL A 243 7.71 -2.38 -10.95
CA VAL A 243 7.98 -3.53 -11.83
C VAL A 243 6.65 -4.25 -12.10
N HIS A 244 6.00 -3.94 -13.22
CA HIS A 244 4.73 -4.58 -13.58
C HIS A 244 4.97 -5.87 -14.36
N LEU A 245 4.45 -6.99 -13.85
CA LEU A 245 4.56 -8.32 -14.45
C LEU A 245 3.42 -8.55 -15.44
N PRO A 246 3.69 -9.13 -16.64
CA PRO A 246 2.66 -9.38 -17.64
C PRO A 246 1.61 -10.38 -17.14
N LEU A 247 0.39 -10.27 -17.64
CA LEU A 247 -0.67 -11.21 -17.32
C LEU A 247 -0.35 -12.61 -17.84
N LEU A 248 -0.69 -13.61 -17.02
CA LEU A 248 -0.69 -15.00 -17.43
C LEU A 248 -1.98 -15.32 -18.19
N PHE A 249 -1.84 -16.07 -19.27
CA PHE A 249 -2.94 -16.54 -20.10
C PHE A 249 -3.04 -18.06 -20.03
N ASN A 250 -4.25 -18.58 -20.16
CA ASN A 250 -4.45 -20.02 -20.35
C ASN A 250 -4.18 -20.43 -21.81
N THR A 251 -4.28 -21.73 -22.09
CA THR A 251 -4.14 -22.31 -23.43
C THR A 251 -5.14 -21.74 -24.45
N ASN A 252 -6.29 -21.26 -23.98
CA ASN A 252 -7.31 -20.61 -24.79
C ASN A 252 -7.08 -19.10 -24.99
N LYS A 253 -5.89 -18.58 -24.62
CA LYS A 253 -5.52 -17.16 -24.69
C LYS A 253 -6.43 -16.21 -23.91
N THR A 254 -7.17 -16.72 -22.93
CA THR A 254 -7.92 -15.88 -22.00
C THR A 254 -7.13 -15.69 -20.70
N LYS A 255 -7.33 -14.54 -20.05
CA LYS A 255 -6.65 -14.22 -18.78
C LYS A 255 -6.88 -15.35 -17.78
N LEU A 256 -5.80 -15.82 -17.18
CA LEU A 256 -5.86 -16.83 -16.13
C LEU A 256 -6.70 -16.27 -14.96
N SER A 257 -7.78 -16.96 -14.61
CA SER A 257 -8.78 -16.46 -13.66
C SER A 257 -9.08 -17.53 -12.64
N LYS A 258 -9.27 -17.14 -11.37
CA LYS A 258 -9.63 -18.05 -10.26
C LYS A 258 -10.90 -18.90 -10.49
N ARG A 259 -11.67 -18.62 -11.54
CA ARG A 259 -12.92 -19.30 -11.88
C ARG A 259 -12.74 -20.43 -12.91
N THR A 260 -11.54 -20.60 -13.47
CA THR A 260 -11.27 -21.53 -14.57
C THR A 260 -10.04 -22.39 -14.27
N GLY A 261 -10.26 -23.66 -13.91
CA GLY A 261 -9.21 -24.69 -13.79
C GLY A 261 -8.41 -24.67 -12.48
N ASP A 262 -7.22 -25.28 -12.50
CA ASP A 262 -6.26 -25.29 -11.38
C ASP A 262 -5.47 -23.99 -11.36
N VAL A 263 -5.99 -23.01 -10.64
CA VAL A 263 -5.41 -21.65 -10.58
C VAL A 263 -4.82 -21.36 -9.22
N ASP A 264 -5.25 -22.12 -8.22
CA ASP A 264 -4.77 -22.09 -6.86
C ASP A 264 -3.61 -23.10 -6.69
N VAL A 265 -2.63 -22.70 -5.88
CA VAL A 265 -1.45 -23.52 -5.57
C VAL A 265 -1.86 -24.82 -4.87
N ASP A 266 -2.95 -24.80 -4.09
CA ASP A 266 -3.45 -25.97 -3.36
C ASP A 266 -3.96 -27.07 -4.31
N SER A 267 -4.59 -26.72 -5.44
CA SER A 267 -4.99 -27.71 -6.46
C SER A 267 -3.79 -28.47 -7.03
N TYR A 268 -2.72 -27.77 -7.42
CA TYR A 268 -1.49 -28.42 -7.89
C TYR A 268 -0.89 -29.34 -6.83
N ARG A 269 -0.85 -28.89 -5.57
CA ARG A 269 -0.38 -29.71 -4.47
C ARG A 269 -1.23 -30.97 -4.28
N ASN A 270 -2.56 -30.85 -4.31
CA ASN A 270 -3.49 -31.98 -4.16
C ASN A 270 -3.39 -32.99 -5.30
N LYS A 271 -2.95 -32.55 -6.49
CA LYS A 271 -2.64 -33.41 -7.63
C LYS A 271 -1.28 -34.10 -7.55
N GLY A 272 -0.51 -33.85 -6.49
CA GLY A 272 0.78 -34.49 -6.26
C GLY A 272 1.96 -33.82 -6.97
N TYR A 273 1.82 -32.58 -7.44
CA TYR A 273 2.96 -31.83 -7.98
C TYR A 273 3.97 -31.51 -6.87
N LEU A 274 5.25 -31.72 -7.16
CA LEU A 274 6.34 -31.38 -6.25
C LEU A 274 6.50 -29.86 -6.15
N PRO A 275 6.73 -29.28 -4.95
CA PRO A 275 6.96 -27.85 -4.77
C PRO A 275 8.07 -27.30 -5.68
N GLU A 276 9.16 -28.04 -5.83
CA GLU A 276 10.31 -27.67 -6.66
C GLU A 276 9.93 -27.60 -8.14
N ALA A 277 9.10 -28.53 -8.61
CA ALA A 277 8.60 -28.55 -9.98
C ALA A 277 7.67 -27.34 -10.24
N ILE A 278 6.83 -26.97 -9.27
CA ILE A 278 5.96 -25.79 -9.38
C ILE A 278 6.76 -24.50 -9.36
N LEU A 279 7.76 -24.37 -8.48
CA LEU A 279 8.63 -23.18 -8.42
C LEU A 279 9.42 -23.00 -9.71
N ASN A 280 10.02 -24.07 -10.23
CA ASN A 280 10.70 -24.06 -11.52
C ASN A 280 9.74 -23.66 -12.65
N PHE A 281 8.57 -24.31 -12.75
CA PHE A 281 7.56 -23.99 -13.77
C PHE A 281 7.12 -22.52 -13.71
N VAL A 282 6.79 -22.00 -12.53
CA VAL A 282 6.35 -20.61 -12.34
C VAL A 282 7.46 -19.62 -12.66
N ALA A 283 8.72 -19.94 -12.36
CA ALA A 283 9.85 -19.07 -12.69
C ALA A 283 9.91 -18.80 -14.20
N PHE A 284 9.65 -19.79 -15.05
CA PHE A 284 9.66 -19.62 -16.51
C PHE A 284 8.41 -18.94 -17.09
N LEU A 285 7.40 -18.62 -16.27
CA LEU A 285 6.21 -17.89 -16.72
C LEU A 285 6.48 -16.39 -16.89
N GLY A 286 7.09 -16.05 -18.03
CA GLY A 286 7.44 -14.66 -18.38
C GLY A 286 8.92 -14.33 -18.17
N TRP A 287 9.75 -15.32 -17.88
CA TRP A 287 11.20 -15.19 -17.77
C TRP A 287 11.91 -16.29 -18.54
N THR A 288 12.93 -15.90 -19.31
CA THR A 288 13.92 -16.83 -19.85
C THR A 288 15.29 -16.31 -19.41
N PRO A 289 16.01 -17.02 -18.53
CA PRO A 289 17.35 -16.63 -18.12
C PRO A 289 18.27 -16.49 -19.33
N LYS A 290 18.96 -15.35 -19.44
CA LYS A 290 19.91 -15.12 -20.54
C LYS A 290 21.06 -16.10 -20.44
N ASN A 291 21.53 -16.61 -21.58
CA ASN A 291 22.69 -17.50 -21.69
C ASN A 291 22.58 -18.83 -20.93
N ASN A 292 21.36 -19.29 -20.62
CA ASN A 292 21.11 -20.59 -20.03
C ASN A 292 20.04 -21.33 -20.82
N SER A 293 20.35 -22.53 -21.31
CA SER A 293 19.41 -23.41 -22.00
C SER A 293 18.78 -24.47 -21.09
N LYS A 294 19.13 -24.48 -19.80
CA LYS A 294 18.54 -25.40 -18.82
C LYS A 294 17.15 -24.92 -18.42
N GLU A 295 16.16 -25.79 -18.57
CA GLU A 295 14.77 -25.57 -18.14
C GLU A 295 14.45 -26.20 -16.78
N ILE A 296 15.42 -26.92 -16.19
CA ILE A 296 15.31 -27.52 -14.86
C ILE A 296 16.38 -26.88 -13.99
N LEU A 297 15.93 -26.01 -13.08
CA LEU A 297 16.75 -25.23 -12.18
C LEU A 297 16.21 -25.39 -10.75
N SER A 298 17.12 -25.51 -9.79
CA SER A 298 16.76 -25.44 -8.37
C SER A 298 16.42 -24.00 -7.97
N LEU A 299 15.79 -23.82 -6.80
CA LEU A 299 15.55 -22.48 -6.26
C LEU A 299 16.85 -21.71 -6.03
N ASP A 300 17.91 -22.40 -5.61
CA ASP A 300 19.24 -21.81 -5.42
C ASP A 300 19.81 -21.34 -6.75
N ASP A 301 19.73 -22.16 -7.81
CA ASP A 301 20.14 -21.76 -9.16
C ASP A 301 19.38 -20.51 -9.64
N LEU A 302 18.05 -20.48 -9.46
CA LEU A 302 17.20 -19.36 -9.86
C LEU A 302 17.53 -18.08 -9.07
N SER A 303 17.95 -18.20 -7.81
CA SER A 303 18.28 -17.07 -6.94
C SER A 303 19.55 -16.33 -7.32
N GLU A 304 20.48 -17.01 -7.99
CA GLU A 304 21.72 -16.44 -8.52
C GLU A 304 21.50 -15.73 -9.87
N MET A 305 20.31 -15.85 -10.45
CA MET A 305 19.98 -15.26 -11.75
C MET A 305 19.17 -13.96 -11.58
N GLU A 306 19.36 -13.02 -12.50
CA GLU A 306 18.58 -11.78 -12.50
C GLU A 306 17.18 -12.04 -13.11
N PRO A 307 16.09 -11.83 -12.33
CA PRO A 307 14.73 -11.94 -12.88
C PRO A 307 14.52 -10.88 -13.98
N PRO A 308 13.53 -11.03 -14.87
CA PRO A 308 13.37 -10.17 -16.02
C PRO A 308 12.87 -8.80 -15.58
N LEU A 309 13.82 -7.93 -15.26
CA LEU A 309 13.59 -6.52 -14.95
C LEU A 309 13.48 -5.66 -16.22
N CYS A 310 13.26 -6.29 -17.37
CA CYS A 310 13.08 -5.62 -18.66
C CYS A 310 12.42 -6.62 -19.60
N ARG A 311 11.58 -6.16 -20.54
CA ARG A 311 11.30 -6.96 -21.73
C ARG A 311 12.63 -7.20 -22.44
N SER A 312 13.19 -8.40 -22.34
CA SER A 312 14.04 -8.88 -23.42
C SER A 312 13.18 -8.78 -24.68
N SER A 313 13.61 -7.97 -25.63
CA SER A 313 13.06 -7.94 -26.98
C SER A 313 12.91 -9.38 -27.47
N LEU A 314 11.68 -9.88 -27.44
CA LEU A 314 11.27 -11.05 -28.20
C LEU A 314 11.46 -10.74 -29.69
#